data_AF-A0A9E4FB17-F1
#
_entry.id   AF-A0A9E4FB17-F1
#
_cell.length_a   1.000
_cell.length_b   1.000
_cell.length_c   1.000
_cell.angle_alpha   90.00
_cell.angle_beta   90.00
_cell.angle_gamma   90.00
#
_symmetry.space_group_name_H-M   'P 1'
#
loop_
_entity.id
_entity.type
_entity.pdbx_description
1 polymer ?
#
loop_
_entity_poly.entity_id
_entity_poly.type
_entity_poly.pdbx_seq_one_letter_code
_entity_poly.pdbx_strand_id
1 'polypeptide(L)' 'MRTTITIDDDVLAVARALAEREGTSLGSAVSELARRGFKNATTVREDGMPVFKVPEDAQPITSEDVYRELDEWP' A
#
# COMPACT_ATOMS: atom_id res chain seq x y z
N MET A 1 -14.05 -6.54 -11.53
CA MET A 1 -13.77 -7.95 -11.89
C MET A 1 -14.47 -8.85 -10.88
N ARG A 2 -15.00 -10.02 -11.29
CA ARG A 2 -15.58 -11.02 -10.37
C ARG A 2 -14.68 -12.25 -10.35
N THR A 3 -14.16 -12.57 -9.17
CA THR A 3 -13.23 -13.68 -8.95
C THR A 3 -13.68 -14.43 -7.71
N THR A 4 -13.62 -15.76 -7.75
CA THR A 4 -13.84 -16.60 -6.57
C THR A 4 -12.49 -16.80 -5.89
N ILE A 5 -12.41 -16.42 -4.62
CA ILE A 5 -11.22 -16.61 -3.78
C ILE A 5 -11.66 -17.31 -2.49
N THR A 6 -10.76 -18.11 -1.93
CA THR A 6 -10.92 -18.61 -0.56
C THR A 6 -10.25 -17.60 0.39
N ILE A 7 -10.91 -17.25 1.50
CA ILE A 7 -10.37 -16.36 2.54
C ILE A 7 -10.66 -16.94 3.90
N ASP A 8 -9.82 -16.63 4.88
CA ASP A 8 -10.01 -17.03 6.27
C ASP A 8 -11.20 -16.30 6.93
N ASP A 9 -11.77 -16.93 7.96
CA ASP A 9 -12.98 -16.43 8.63
C ASP A 9 -12.77 -15.09 9.34
N ASP A 10 -11.56 -14.84 9.85
CA ASP A 10 -11.19 -13.59 10.49
C ASP A 10 -11.13 -12.43 9.47
N VAL A 11 -10.55 -12.66 8.30
CA VAL A 11 -10.53 -11.69 7.19
C VAL A 11 -11.96 -11.41 6.72
N LEU A 12 -12.80 -12.44 6.61
CA LEU A 12 -14.20 -12.28 6.26
C LEU A 12 -14.97 -11.45 7.29
N ALA A 13 -14.72 -11.67 8.59
CA ALA A 13 -15.35 -10.89 9.66
C ALA A 13 -14.97 -9.41 9.59
N VAL A 14 -13.68 -9.09 9.39
CA VAL A 14 -13.22 -7.70 9.22
C VAL A 14 -13.81 -7.06 7.97
N ALA A 15 -13.87 -7.81 6.85
CA ALA A 15 -14.44 -7.31 5.61
C ALA A 15 -15.94 -7.00 5.74
N ARG A 16 -16.70 -7.84 6.48
CA ARG A 16 -18.12 -7.59 6.77
C ARG A 16 -18.31 -6.33 7.62
N ALA A 17 -17.58 -6.21 8.72
CA ALA A 17 -17.64 -5.03 9.57
C ALA A 17 -17.29 -3.75 8.80
N LEU A 18 -16.30 -3.81 7.90
CA LEU A 18 -15.94 -2.71 7.03
C LEU A 18 -17.06 -2.38 6.02
N ALA A 19 -17.65 -3.39 5.39
CA ALA A 19 -18.73 -3.21 4.43
C ALA A 19 -19.96 -2.55 5.07
N GLU A 20 -20.34 -3.00 6.26
CA GLU A 20 -21.47 -2.45 7.04
C GLU A 20 -21.21 -1.01 7.45
N ARG A 21 -20.01 -0.71 7.98
CA ARG A 21 -19.65 0.64 8.42
C ARG A 21 -19.64 1.65 7.26
N GLU A 22 -19.15 1.25 6.10
CA GLU A 22 -18.99 2.14 4.93
C GLU A 22 -20.21 2.11 3.98
N GLY A 23 -21.20 1.24 4.23
CA GLY A 23 -22.35 1.05 3.34
C GLY A 23 -21.96 0.54 1.94
N THR A 24 -20.92 -0.28 1.84
CA THR A 24 -20.39 -0.79 0.56
C THR A 24 -20.58 -2.31 0.43
N SER A 25 -20.32 -2.85 -0.77
CA SER A 25 -20.38 -4.30 -0.98
C SER A 25 -19.24 -5.03 -0.27
N LEU A 26 -19.46 -6.29 0.12
CA LEU A 26 -18.41 -7.14 0.70
C LEU A 26 -17.19 -7.25 -0.22
N GLY A 27 -17.40 -7.40 -1.54
CA GLY A 27 -16.29 -7.44 -2.51
C GLY A 27 -15.50 -6.12 -2.58
N SER A 28 -16.18 -4.98 -2.43
CA SER A 28 -15.53 -3.66 -2.34
C SER A 28 -14.68 -3.55 -1.08
N ALA A 29 -15.21 -3.99 0.07
CA ALA A 29 -14.50 -4.01 1.34
C ALA A 29 -13.27 -4.92 1.32
N VAL A 30 -13.38 -6.13 0.77
CA VAL A 30 -12.24 -7.04 0.58
C VAL A 30 -11.17 -6.42 -0.33
N SER A 31 -11.58 -5.83 -1.45
CA SER A 31 -10.65 -5.16 -2.37
C SER A 31 -9.93 -3.98 -1.69
N GLU A 32 -10.62 -3.28 -0.80
CA GLU A 32 -10.06 -2.16 -0.04
C GLU A 32 -9.05 -2.63 1.00
N LEU A 33 -9.36 -3.68 1.76
CA LEU A 33 -8.41 -4.30 2.68
C LEU A 33 -7.16 -4.78 1.95
N ALA A 34 -7.32 -5.41 0.79
CA ALA A 34 -6.20 -5.84 -0.05
C ALA A 34 -5.32 -4.64 -0.48
N ARG A 35 -5.93 -3.54 -0.95
CA ARG A 35 -5.19 -2.32 -1.31
C ARG A 35 -4.43 -1.71 -0.14
N ARG A 36 -5.02 -1.69 1.06
CA ARG A 36 -4.35 -1.21 2.28
C ARG A 36 -3.16 -2.09 2.66
N GLY A 37 -3.28 -3.40 2.46
CA GLY A 37 -2.19 -4.36 2.69
C GLY A 37 -0.98 -4.12 1.77
N PHE A 38 -1.22 -3.81 0.49
CA PHE A 38 -0.13 -3.59 -0.48
C PHE A 38 0.48 -2.18 -0.45
N LYS A 39 -0.22 -1.18 0.10
CA LYS A 39 0.24 0.23 0.10
C LYS A 39 1.26 0.57 1.19
N ASN A 40 1.55 -0.32 2.14
CA ASN A 40 2.52 -0.04 3.20
C ASN A 40 3.90 -0.60 2.82
N ALA A 41 4.77 0.26 2.27
CA ALA A 41 6.19 0.10 2.53
C ALA A 41 6.36 0.17 4.05
N THR A 42 6.79 -0.91 4.67
CA THR A 42 6.99 -0.93 6.13
C THR A 42 8.03 0.12 6.48
N THR A 43 7.59 1.25 7.03
CA THR A 43 8.46 2.26 7.59
C THR A 43 9.08 1.69 8.87
N VAL A 44 10.39 1.53 8.87
CA VAL A 44 11.18 1.14 10.03
C VAL A 44 11.63 2.40 10.74
N ARG A 45 11.86 2.35 12.05
CA ARG A 45 12.53 3.44 12.77
C ARG A 45 14.00 3.11 12.90
N GLU A 46 14.86 3.98 12.38
CA GLU A 46 16.30 3.94 12.55
C GLU A 46 16.72 5.26 13.19
N ASP A 47 17.37 5.21 14.35
CA ASP A 47 17.75 6.39 15.15
C ASP A 47 16.61 7.39 15.42
N GLY A 48 15.38 6.88 15.55
CA GLY A 48 14.19 7.70 15.77
C GLY A 48 13.60 8.33 14.50
N MET A 49 14.25 8.19 13.36
CA MET A 49 13.77 8.65 12.06
C MET A 49 12.95 7.55 11.36
N PRO A 50 11.77 7.85 10.80
CA PRO A 50 11.08 6.94 9.89
C PRO A 50 11.91 6.76 8.62
N VAL A 51 12.39 5.55 8.40
CA VAL A 51 13.11 5.13 7.20
C VAL A 51 12.32 4.05 6.47
N PHE A 52 12.52 3.93 5.17
CA PHE A 52 12.04 2.79 4.40
C PHE A 52 13.25 1.99 3.94
N LYS A 53 13.10 0.68 3.83
CA LYS A 53 14.18 -0.16 3.31
C LYS A 53 14.32 0.07 1.81
N VAL A 54 15.51 0.47 1.39
CA VAL A 54 15.90 0.54 -0.01
C VAL A 54 16.56 -0.80 -0.39
N PRO A 55 16.23 -1.41 -1.55
CA PRO A 55 16.93 -2.59 -2.05
C PRO A 55 18.45 -2.37 -2.19
N GLU A 56 19.27 -3.41 -1.97
CA GLU A 56 20.73 -3.30 -2.07
C GLU A 56 21.23 -2.97 -3.48
N ASP A 57 20.43 -3.28 -4.50
CA ASP A 57 20.66 -3.03 -5.92
C ASP A 57 20.03 -1.72 -6.43
N ALA A 58 19.36 -0.98 -5.55
CA ALA A 58 18.73 0.28 -5.92
C ALA A 58 19.78 1.28 -6.42
N GLN A 59 19.52 1.86 -7.59
CA GLN A 59 20.38 2.90 -8.12
C GLN A 59 20.31 4.13 -7.21
N PRO A 60 21.46 4.74 -6.83
CA PRO A 60 21.46 5.99 -6.11
C PRO A 60 20.71 7.06 -6.90
N ILE A 61 19.86 7.83 -6.22
CA ILE A 61 19.28 9.02 -6.81
C ILE A 61 20.36 10.10 -6.80
N THR A 62 20.79 10.51 -7.99
CA THR A 62 21.82 11.53 -8.15
C THR A 62 21.22 12.92 -8.26
N SER A 63 22.05 13.96 -8.12
CA SER A 63 21.61 15.33 -8.38
C SER A 63 21.17 15.53 -9.83
N GLU A 64 21.75 14.82 -10.80
CA GLU A 64 21.37 14.89 -12.21
C GLU A 64 19.94 14.34 -12.44
N ASP A 65 19.57 13.25 -11.76
CA ASP A 65 18.21 12.72 -11.78
C ASP A 65 17.20 13.74 -11.24
N VAL A 66 17.55 14.44 -10.15
CA VAL A 66 16.71 15.47 -9.55
C VAL A 66 16.52 16.66 -10.49
N TYR A 67 17.60 17.15 -11.12
CA TYR A 67 17.50 18.27 -12.05
C TYR A 67 16.67 17.93 -13.29
N ARG A 68 16.83 16.72 -13.84
CA ARG A 68 16.04 16.25 -14.98
C ARG A 68 14.53 16.25 -14.69
N GLU A 69 14.12 15.74 -13.54
CA GLU A 69 12.70 15.67 -13.18
C GLU A 69 12.12 17.04 -12.80
N LEU A 70 12.91 17.93 -12.21
CA LEU A 70 12.48 19.30 -11.89
C LEU A 70 12.28 20.15 -13.14
N ASP A 71 13.06 19.93 -14.20
CA ASP A 71 12.89 20.61 -15.49
C ASP A 71 11.57 20.22 -16.18
N GLU A 72 11.06 19.02 -15.91
CA GLU A 72 9.77 18.52 -16.42
C GLU A 72 8.59 18.83 -15.48
N TRP A 73 8.85 19.42 -14.31
CA TRP A 73 7.83 19.82 -13.35
C TRP A 73 7.17 21.14 -13.78
N PRO A 74 5.82 21.25 -13.79
CA PRO A 74 5.12 22.46 -14.24
C PRO A 74 5.34 23.69 -13.35
#